data_AF-A0A3D4WA66-F1
#
_entry.id   AF-A0A3D4WA66-F1
#
_cell.length_a   1.000
_cell.length_b   1.000
_cell.length_c   1.000
_cell.angle_alpha   90.00
_cell.angle_beta   90.00
_cell.angle_gamma   90.00
#
_symmetry.space_group_name_H-M   'P 1'
#
loop_
_entity.id
_entity.type
_entity.pdbx_description
1 polymer ?
#
loop_
_entity_poly.entity_id
_entity_poly.type
_entity_poly.pdbx_seq_one_letter_code
_entity_poly.pdbx_strand_id
1 'polypeptide(L)' 'MKYYIIAGEASGDLHASNLIRELKLKDPQADFRCWGGDLMQQQGAVIVKHYR' A
#
# COMPACT_ATOMS: atom_id res chain seq x y z
N MET A 1 -10.33 -8.90 1.77
CA MET A 1 -10.13 -8.46 3.19
C MET A 1 -9.78 -6.96 3.23
N LYS A 2 -9.84 -6.31 4.40
CA LYS A 2 -9.43 -4.89 4.54
C LYS A 2 -8.04 -4.82 5.15
N TYR A 3 -7.11 -4.18 4.45
CA TYR A 3 -5.72 -4.02 4.87
C TYR A 3 -5.39 -2.56 5.14
N TYR A 4 -4.70 -2.31 6.25
CA TYR A 4 -4.12 -1.01 6.57
C TYR A 4 -2.60 -1.16 6.70
N ILE A 5 -1.85 -0.46 5.85
CA ILE A 5 -0.39 -0.58 5.78
C ILE A 5 0.24 0.77 6.08
N ILE A 6 1.29 0.79 6.91
CA ILE A 6 1.98 2.01 7.33
C ILE A 6 3.44 1.93 6.88
N ALA A 7 3.84 2.89 6.04
CA ALA A 7 5.21 3.16 5.63
C ALA A 7 5.55 4.62 5.97
N GLY A 8 6.68 4.81 6.66
CA GLY A 8 7.14 6.13 7.12
C GLY A 8 8.25 6.75 6.28
N GLU A 9 8.70 6.07 5.22
CA GLU A 9 9.82 6.49 4.38
C GLU A 9 9.69 5.87 2.97
N ALA A 10 10.50 6.35 2.03
CA ALA A 10 10.48 5.93 0.63
C ALA A 10 10.78 4.42 0.42
N SER A 11 11.72 3.86 1.18
CA SER A 11 12.00 2.41 1.19
C SER A 11 10.79 1.60 1.66
N GLY A 12 10.08 2.09 2.68
CA GLY A 12 8.84 1.49 3.17
C GLY A 12 7.75 1.48 2.10
N ASP A 13 7.57 2.59 1.38
CA ASP A 13 6.61 2.71 0.26
C ASP A 13 6.93 1.68 -0.86
N LEU A 14 8.21 1.51 -1.19
CA LEU A 14 8.68 0.51 -2.16
C LEU A 14 8.38 -0.93 -1.72
N HIS A 15 8.68 -1.30 -0.48
CA HIS A 15 8.42 -2.65 -0.01
C HIS A 15 6.92 -2.94 0.15
N ALA A 16 6.16 -1.96 0.66
CA ALA A 16 4.73 -2.09 0.85
C ALA A 16 3.96 -2.15 -0.47
N SER A 17 4.39 -1.42 -1.51
CA SER A 17 3.79 -1.54 -2.85
C SER A 17 3.95 -2.94 -3.43
N ASN A 18 5.12 -3.58 -3.25
CA ASN A 18 5.33 -4.97 -3.65
C ASN A 18 4.43 -5.95 -2.88
N LEU A 19 4.23 -5.72 -1.58
CA LEU A 19 3.31 -6.50 -0.77
C LEU A 19 1.86 -6.38 -1.28
N ILE A 20 1.40 -5.15 -1.57
CA ILE A 20 0.05 -4.92 -2.12
C ILE A 20 -0.12 -5.65 -3.45
N ARG A 21 0.89 -5.58 -4.33
CA ARG A 21 0.89 -6.26 -5.63
C ARG A 21 0.66 -7.76 -5.47
N GLU A 22 1.40 -8.43 -4.60
CA GLU A 22 1.25 -9.87 -4.37
C GLU A 22 -0.04 -10.23 -3.62
N LEU A 23 -0.49 -9.37 -2.69
CA LEU A 23 -1.76 -9.58 -1.98
C LEU A 23 -2.96 -9.53 -2.91
N LYS A 24 -2.96 -8.63 -3.90
CA LYS A 24 -4.03 -8.57 -4.92
C LYS A 24 -4.17 -9.86 -5.73
N LEU A 25 -3.06 -10.58 -5.97
CA LEU A 25 -3.10 -11.86 -6.67
C LEU A 25 -3.75 -12.96 -5.81
N LYS A 26 -3.53 -12.91 -4.49
CA LYS A 26 -4.04 -13.91 -3.54
C LYS A 26 -5.44 -13.59 -3.03
N ASP A 27 -5.76 -12.32 -2.89
CA ASP A 27 -7.06 -11.80 -2.47
C ASP A 27 -7.50 -10.68 -3.44
N PRO A 28 -8.18 -11.04 -4.54
CA PRO A 28 -8.65 -10.07 -5.54
C PRO A 28 -9.70 -9.09 -5.00
N GLN A 29 -10.31 -9.39 -3.85
CA GLN A 29 -11.30 -8.52 -3.18
C GLN A 29 -10.68 -7.73 -2.01
N ALA A 30 -9.34 -7.66 -1.96
CA ALA A 30 -8.64 -6.87 -0.97
C ALA A 30 -8.86 -5.36 -1.18
N ASP A 31 -9.19 -4.67 -0.08
CA ASP A 31 -9.27 -3.21 0.00
C ASP A 31 -8.08 -2.71 0.82
N PHE A 32 -7.39 -1.69 0.31
CA PHE A 32 -6.12 -1.20 0.85
C PHE A 32 -6.21 0.27 1.21
N ARG A 33 -5.88 0.59 2.45
CA ARG A 33 -5.63 1.95 2.93
C ARG A 33 -4.22 2.05 3.48
N CYS A 34 -3.59 3.22 3.35
CA CYS A 34 -2.23 3.36 3.84
C CYS A 34 -1.84 4.74 4.36
N TRP A 35 -0.83 4.72 5.23
CA TRP A 35 0.16 5.79 5.29
C TRP A 35 1.35 5.33 4.47
N GLY A 36 1.79 6.12 3.50
CA GLY A 36 2.79 5.66 2.55
C GLY A 36 3.03 6.72 1.49
N GLY A 37 3.39 6.31 0.27
CA GLY A 37 3.62 7.24 -0.81
C GLY A 37 3.10 6.76 -2.14
N ASP A 38 3.64 7.39 -3.19
CA ASP A 38 3.14 7.25 -4.55
C ASP A 38 3.17 5.81 -5.05
N LEU A 39 4.12 4.96 -4.62
CA LEU A 39 4.20 3.58 -5.09
C LEU A 39 3.03 2.74 -4.55
N MET A 40 2.69 2.88 -3.28
CA MET A 40 1.50 2.23 -2.72
C MET A 40 0.21 2.75 -3.38
N GLN A 41 0.13 4.04 -3.69
CA GLN A 41 -1.02 4.62 -4.40
C GLN A 41 -1.16 4.07 -5.83
N GLN A 42 -0.07 3.93 -6.56
CA GLN A 42 -0.05 3.32 -7.89
C GLN A 42 -0.50 1.86 -7.86
N GLN A 43 -0.23 1.16 -6.74
CA GLN A 43 -0.79 -0.16 -6.48
C GLN A 43 -2.25 -0.13 -6.02
N GLY A 44 -2.94 1.02 -6.10
CA GLY A 44 -4.35 1.16 -5.79
C GLY A 44 -4.68 1.19 -4.29
N ALA A 45 -3.71 1.44 -3.41
CA ALA A 45 -4.01 1.74 -2.02
C ALA A 45 -4.48 3.20 -1.87
N VAL A 46 -5.48 3.41 -1.01
CA VAL A 46 -5.96 4.75 -0.67
C VAL A 46 -5.02 5.38 0.35
N ILE A 47 -4.27 6.40 -0.06
CA ILE A 47 -3.43 7.19 0.84
C ILE A 47 -4.31 7.98 1.80
N VAL A 48 -4.10 7.78 3.09
CA VAL A 48 -4.66 8.58 4.19
C VAL A 48 -3.66 9.65 4.65
N LYS A 49 -2.35 9.34 4.59
CA LYS A 49 -1.28 10.28 4.89
C LYS A 49 -0.05 9.94 4.04
N HIS A 50 0.51 10.96 3.40
CA HIS A 50 1.77 10.78 2.69
C HIS A 50 2.93 10.74 3.72
N TYR A 51 3.96 9.92 3.49
CA TYR A 51 5.12 9.85 4.39
C TYR A 51 5.97 11.14 4.41
N ARG A 52 5.67 12.07 3.50
CA ARG A 52 6.34 13.36 3.30
C ARG A 52 5.45 14.48 3.79
#